data_AF-A0A7C3R4J5-F1
#
_entry.id   AF-A0A7C3R4J5-F1
#
_cell.length_a   1.000
_cell.length_b   1.000
_cell.length_c   1.000
_cell.angle_alpha   90.00
_cell.angle_beta   90.00
_cell.angle_gamma   90.00
#
_symmetry.space_group_name_H-M   'P 1'
#
loop_
_entity.id
_entity.type
_entity.pdbx_description
1 polymer ?
#
loop_
_entity_poly.entity_id
_entity_poly.type
_entity_poly.pdbx_seq_one_letter_code
_entity_poly.pdbx_strand_id
1 'polypeptide(L)'
;MVDEAIVKYGKDNFYKQLVFVYEELSKVIEKLPAKYHSYLYKNKPVKVADSYQVLFVTFFELLLNKNQTIINYDSLAKLMKNIASDAMGGLNPNTKWKEKDRSKMIKAVSGIISSQFQAREGMNPTSQTWVDNLENILTQSKTESVCYDFKIGLHPLLGDKTFNKKLVSKITKTLTAMANSHAGENFVILGVADSQQDANKHKEKFQEEFRIHGDFCITGIGAEAKTYHKDIDAYQQKLQQVIDEEPIDESTKRLILRNIVFFKYYEKDIVIFKIIRDKTPIKYDGKIYIRKLANTDPSPIDDEFTFYQEFIEQTNRYPYN
;
A
#
# COMPACT_ATOMS: atom_id res chain seq x y z
N MET A 1 -20.33 15.06 6.16
CA MET A 1 -20.27 13.62 5.82
C MET A 1 -19.37 13.28 4.64
N VAL A 2 -19.65 13.67 3.39
CA VAL A 2 -18.71 13.42 2.26
C VAL A 2 -17.47 14.32 2.36
N ASP A 3 -17.66 15.60 2.67
CA ASP A 3 -16.55 16.56 2.80
C ASP A 3 -15.60 16.21 3.96
N GLU A 4 -16.12 15.71 5.09
CA GLU A 4 -15.30 15.24 6.21
C GLU A 4 -14.51 13.97 5.87
N ALA A 5 -15.07 13.07 5.07
CA ALA A 5 -14.36 11.88 4.59
C ALA A 5 -13.24 12.24 3.60
N ILE A 6 -13.47 13.21 2.72
CA ILE A 6 -12.47 13.74 1.76
C ILE A 6 -11.36 14.50 2.49
N VAL A 7 -11.69 15.29 3.51
CA VAL A 7 -10.72 15.97 4.36
C VAL A 7 -9.87 14.95 5.15
N LYS A 8 -10.47 13.85 5.61
CA LYS A 8 -9.79 12.79 6.37
C LYS A 8 -8.88 11.89 5.52
N TYR A 9 -9.18 11.71 4.23
CA TYR A 9 -8.39 10.89 3.29
C TYR A 9 -7.21 11.66 2.66
N GLY A 10 -7.17 12.98 2.82
CA GLY A 10 -6.21 13.86 2.14
C GLY A 10 -6.75 14.31 0.78
N LYS A 11 -7.30 15.52 0.75
CA LYS A 11 -7.96 16.11 -0.43
C LYS A 11 -7.08 16.07 -1.69
N ASP A 12 -5.77 16.30 -1.54
CA ASP A 12 -4.82 16.33 -2.65
C ASP A 12 -4.50 14.94 -3.19
N ASN A 13 -4.38 13.93 -2.32
CA ASN A 13 -4.14 12.56 -2.74
C ASN A 13 -5.38 11.97 -3.43
N PHE A 14 -6.56 12.21 -2.86
CA PHE A 14 -7.81 11.85 -3.50
C PHE A 14 -7.96 12.51 -4.88
N TYR A 15 -7.62 13.80 -4.99
CA TYR A 15 -7.62 14.49 -6.27
C TYR A 15 -6.67 13.84 -7.29
N LYS A 16 -5.42 13.54 -6.91
CA LYS A 16 -4.47 12.84 -7.79
C LYS A 16 -4.96 11.46 -8.21
N GLN A 17 -5.54 10.69 -7.30
CA GLN A 17 -6.15 9.40 -7.63
C GLN A 17 -7.29 9.54 -8.65
N LEU A 18 -8.16 10.54 -8.48
CA LEU A 18 -9.21 10.84 -9.44
C LEU A 18 -8.64 11.24 -10.81
N VAL A 19 -7.58 12.07 -10.83
CA VAL A 19 -6.87 12.48 -12.05
C VAL A 19 -6.25 11.27 -12.74
N PHE A 20 -5.56 10.40 -12.01
CA PHE A 20 -4.95 9.18 -12.56
C PHE A 20 -6.00 8.25 -13.19
N VAL A 21 -7.11 7.98 -12.48
CA VAL A 21 -8.20 7.16 -13.02
C VAL A 21 -8.84 7.83 -14.24
N TYR A 22 -8.99 9.15 -14.22
CA TYR A 22 -9.48 9.93 -15.35
C TYR A 22 -8.56 9.79 -16.57
N GLU A 23 -7.25 9.93 -16.39
CA GLU A 23 -6.26 9.79 -17.47
C GLU A 23 -6.28 8.38 -18.07
N GLU A 24 -6.29 7.35 -17.23
CA GLU A 24 -6.33 5.96 -17.69
C GLU A 24 -7.62 5.64 -18.46
N LEU A 25 -8.78 6.07 -17.95
CA LEU A 25 -10.05 5.91 -18.66
C LEU A 25 -10.07 6.72 -19.97
N SER A 26 -9.49 7.93 -19.97
CA SER A 26 -9.43 8.78 -21.16
C SER A 26 -8.60 8.13 -22.27
N LYS A 27 -7.46 7.53 -21.95
CA LYS A 27 -6.64 6.75 -22.91
C LYS A 27 -7.45 5.64 -23.58
N VAL A 28 -8.35 4.96 -22.85
CA VAL A 28 -9.22 3.94 -23.43
C VAL A 28 -10.30 4.58 -24.32
N ILE A 29 -10.91 5.68 -23.86
CA ILE A 29 -11.95 6.40 -24.61
C ILE A 29 -11.41 6.93 -25.95
N GLU A 30 -10.16 7.39 -25.98
CA GLU A 30 -9.48 7.84 -27.20
C GLU A 30 -9.26 6.72 -28.23
N LYS A 31 -9.26 5.45 -27.80
CA LYS A 31 -9.17 4.28 -28.67
C LYS A 31 -10.52 3.80 -29.20
N LEU A 32 -11.64 4.39 -28.77
CA LEU A 32 -12.96 4.00 -29.26
C LEU A 32 -13.11 4.40 -30.74
N PRO A 33 -13.67 3.52 -31.59
CA PRO A 33 -13.86 3.82 -33.02
C PRO A 33 -15.01 4.80 -33.29
N ALA A 34 -15.79 5.16 -32.25
CA ALA A 34 -16.90 6.10 -32.33
C ALA A 34 -17.02 6.88 -31.02
N LYS A 35 -17.86 7.93 -31.02
CA LYS A 35 -18.16 8.71 -29.81
C LYS A 35 -18.61 7.77 -28.69
N TYR A 36 -18.15 8.04 -27.47
CA TYR A 36 -18.45 7.28 -26.25
C TYR A 36 -19.90 6.78 -26.19
N HIS A 37 -20.89 7.68 -26.26
CA HIS A 37 -22.30 7.30 -26.14
C HIS A 37 -22.81 6.43 -27.31
N SER A 38 -22.28 6.61 -28.53
CA SER A 38 -22.67 5.79 -29.69
C SER A 38 -22.03 4.41 -29.67
N TYR A 39 -20.88 4.27 -29.00
CA TYR A 39 -20.15 3.00 -28.94
C TYR A 39 -20.59 2.12 -27.77
N LEU A 40 -20.96 2.74 -26.63
CA LEU A 40 -21.33 2.02 -25.42
C LEU A 40 -22.80 1.57 -25.39
N TYR A 41 -23.65 2.11 -26.26
CA TYR A 41 -25.08 1.83 -26.28
C TYR A 41 -25.51 1.21 -27.62
N LYS A 42 -26.30 0.13 -27.55
CA LYS A 42 -26.95 -0.47 -28.74
C LYS A 42 -28.04 0.44 -29.31
N ASN A 43 -28.77 1.10 -28.42
CA ASN A 43 -29.93 1.93 -28.73
C ASN A 43 -29.69 3.38 -28.28
N LYS A 44 -30.72 4.22 -28.38
CA LYS A 44 -30.67 5.63 -27.93
C LYS A 44 -30.03 5.73 -26.53
N PRO A 45 -28.93 6.48 -26.35
CA PRO A 45 -28.25 6.61 -25.07
C PRO A 45 -29.15 7.23 -24.00
N VAL A 46 -29.10 6.66 -22.81
CA VAL A 46 -29.81 7.14 -21.62
C VAL A 46 -28.85 7.25 -20.46
N LYS A 47 -29.00 8.30 -19.63
CA LYS A 47 -28.21 8.49 -18.41
C LYS A 47 -26.68 8.38 -18.66
N VAL A 48 -26.20 9.07 -19.69
CA VAL A 48 -24.80 8.97 -20.14
C VAL A 48 -23.80 9.34 -19.03
N ALA A 49 -24.09 10.38 -18.24
CA ALA A 49 -23.25 10.77 -17.10
C ALA A 49 -23.16 9.66 -16.04
N ASP A 50 -24.27 8.98 -15.76
CA ASP A 50 -24.33 7.88 -14.80
C ASP A 50 -23.55 6.65 -15.32
N SER A 51 -23.59 6.38 -16.63
CA SER A 51 -22.75 5.33 -17.24
C SER A 51 -21.26 5.61 -17.08
N TYR A 52 -20.88 6.88 -17.21
CA TYR A 52 -19.49 7.31 -17.02
C TYR A 52 -19.08 7.14 -15.56
N GLN A 53 -19.96 7.48 -14.61
CA GLN A 53 -19.70 7.22 -13.18
C GLN A 53 -19.49 5.74 -12.90
N VAL A 54 -20.31 4.84 -13.47
CA VAL A 54 -20.12 3.40 -13.29
C VAL A 54 -18.74 2.97 -13.79
N LEU A 55 -18.35 3.37 -15.01
CA LEU A 55 -17.01 3.04 -15.54
C LEU A 55 -15.90 3.63 -14.70
N PHE A 56 -16.00 4.90 -14.32
CA PHE A 56 -15.00 5.59 -13.52
C PHE A 56 -14.78 4.87 -12.19
N VAL A 57 -15.87 4.51 -11.49
CA VAL A 57 -15.77 3.77 -10.22
C VAL A 57 -15.24 2.36 -10.43
N THR A 58 -15.63 1.66 -11.51
CA THR A 58 -15.03 0.36 -11.84
C THR A 58 -13.53 0.47 -12.08
N PHE A 59 -13.07 1.48 -12.82
CA PHE A 59 -11.64 1.72 -13.06
C PHE A 59 -10.91 2.07 -11.76
N PHE A 60 -11.51 2.91 -10.90
CA PHE A 60 -10.99 3.20 -9.57
C PHE A 60 -10.81 1.91 -8.75
N GLU A 61 -11.80 1.02 -8.75
CA GLU A 61 -11.73 -0.26 -8.04
C GLU A 61 -10.60 -1.15 -8.58
N LEU A 62 -10.47 -1.28 -9.91
CA LEU A 62 -9.45 -2.15 -10.51
C LEU A 62 -8.03 -1.56 -10.37
N LEU A 63 -7.86 -0.27 -10.71
CA LEU A 63 -6.55 0.38 -10.75
C LEU A 63 -5.97 0.67 -9.37
N LEU A 64 -6.82 1.11 -8.43
CA LEU A 64 -6.37 1.56 -7.11
C LEU A 64 -6.66 0.51 -6.04
N ASN A 65 -7.93 0.09 -5.87
CA ASN A 65 -8.27 -0.83 -4.77
C ASN A 65 -7.71 -2.24 -4.97
N LYS A 66 -7.66 -2.73 -6.22
CA LYS A 66 -7.06 -4.03 -6.57
C LYS A 66 -5.62 -3.91 -7.08
N ASN A 67 -5.06 -2.70 -7.09
CA ASN A 67 -3.69 -2.40 -7.53
C ASN A 67 -3.31 -3.06 -8.87
N GLN A 68 -4.14 -2.85 -9.89
CA GLN A 68 -3.93 -3.41 -11.22
C GLN A 68 -3.37 -2.38 -12.21
N THR A 69 -2.98 -2.86 -13.38
CA THR A 69 -2.64 -2.04 -14.55
C THR A 69 -3.36 -2.58 -15.79
N ILE A 70 -3.64 -1.70 -16.75
CA ILE A 70 -4.24 -2.08 -18.03
C ILE A 70 -3.17 -2.79 -18.87
N ILE A 71 -3.51 -3.96 -19.40
CA ILE A 71 -2.65 -4.79 -20.25
C ILE A 71 -2.62 -4.24 -21.67
N ASN A 72 -3.79 -3.87 -22.19
CA ASN A 72 -3.96 -3.44 -23.58
C ASN A 72 -5.17 -2.51 -23.74
N TYR A 73 -4.90 -1.24 -24.04
CA TYR A 73 -5.94 -0.22 -24.20
C TYR A 73 -6.87 -0.47 -25.40
N ASP A 74 -6.35 -0.98 -26.51
CA ASP A 74 -7.15 -1.27 -27.72
C ASP A 74 -8.11 -2.44 -27.50
N SER A 75 -7.65 -3.50 -26.82
CA SER A 75 -8.49 -4.64 -26.45
C SER A 75 -9.54 -4.26 -25.41
N LEU A 76 -9.18 -3.43 -24.43
CA LEU A 76 -10.13 -2.90 -23.46
C LEU A 76 -11.20 -2.01 -24.13
N ALA A 77 -10.80 -1.15 -25.06
CA ALA A 77 -11.72 -0.35 -25.87
C ALA A 77 -12.68 -1.24 -26.69
N LYS A 78 -12.25 -2.40 -27.20
CA LYS A 78 -13.15 -3.36 -27.86
C LYS A 78 -14.20 -3.93 -26.90
N LEU A 79 -13.81 -4.27 -25.68
CA LEU A 79 -14.73 -4.78 -24.65
C LEU A 79 -15.77 -3.74 -24.20
N MET A 80 -15.51 -2.44 -24.38
CA MET A 80 -16.47 -1.38 -24.07
C MET A 80 -17.64 -1.31 -25.04
N LYS A 81 -17.61 -2.03 -26.18
CA LYS A 81 -18.69 -2.01 -27.16
C LYS A 81 -19.99 -2.48 -26.51
N ASN A 82 -21.03 -1.67 -26.57
CA ASN A 82 -22.35 -1.95 -26.00
C ASN A 82 -22.40 -2.18 -24.47
N ILE A 83 -21.32 -1.94 -23.73
CA ILE A 83 -21.22 -2.32 -22.31
C ILE A 83 -22.29 -1.66 -21.44
N ALA A 84 -22.75 -0.45 -21.78
CA ALA A 84 -23.81 0.22 -21.04
C ALA A 84 -25.17 -0.47 -21.25
N SER A 85 -25.43 -0.97 -22.46
CA SER A 85 -26.65 -1.74 -22.73
C SER A 85 -26.60 -3.14 -22.12
N ASP A 86 -25.42 -3.75 -22.06
CA ASP A 86 -25.27 -5.16 -21.70
C ASP A 86 -25.05 -5.40 -20.21
N ALA A 87 -24.44 -4.43 -19.50
CA ALA A 87 -24.05 -4.59 -18.10
C ALA A 87 -24.62 -3.53 -17.15
N MET A 88 -25.22 -2.44 -17.67
CA MET A 88 -25.72 -1.33 -16.87
C MET A 88 -27.24 -1.18 -16.93
N GLY A 89 -27.97 -2.29 -16.80
CA GLY A 89 -29.44 -2.34 -16.90
C GLY A 89 -30.21 -1.45 -15.91
N GLY A 90 -29.54 -0.92 -14.88
CA GLY A 90 -30.09 0.09 -13.95
C GLY A 90 -30.19 1.50 -14.53
N LEU A 91 -29.56 1.78 -15.68
CA LEU A 91 -29.62 3.06 -16.39
C LEU A 91 -30.99 3.23 -17.08
N ASN A 92 -31.99 3.66 -16.33
CA ASN A 92 -33.33 3.94 -16.84
C ASN A 92 -33.72 5.40 -16.51
N PRO A 93 -34.34 6.15 -17.45
CA PRO A 93 -34.83 7.50 -17.19
C PRO A 93 -35.76 7.62 -15.97
N ASN A 94 -36.52 6.56 -15.67
CA ASN A 94 -37.58 6.53 -14.66
C ASN A 94 -37.15 5.93 -13.31
N THR A 95 -35.90 5.46 -13.18
CA THR A 95 -35.38 4.93 -11.91
C THR A 95 -34.57 5.97 -11.15
N LYS A 96 -34.79 6.03 -9.83
CA LYS A 96 -33.89 6.76 -8.93
C LYS A 96 -32.53 6.07 -8.90
N TRP A 97 -31.46 6.85 -8.93
CA TRP A 97 -30.09 6.38 -8.81
C TRP A 97 -29.84 5.84 -7.40
N LYS A 98 -29.99 4.52 -7.22
CA LYS A 98 -29.81 3.85 -5.92
C LYS A 98 -28.44 3.21 -5.84
N GLU A 99 -27.84 3.27 -4.66
CA GLU A 99 -26.52 2.69 -4.37
C GLU A 99 -26.46 1.19 -4.71
N LYS A 100 -27.49 0.42 -4.34
CA LYS A 100 -27.56 -1.03 -4.63
C LYS A 100 -27.51 -1.33 -6.13
N ASP A 101 -28.14 -0.50 -6.96
CA ASP A 101 -28.14 -0.68 -8.40
C ASP A 101 -26.77 -0.30 -8.98
N ARG A 102 -26.15 0.78 -8.48
CA ARG A 102 -24.78 1.18 -8.83
C ARG A 102 -23.76 0.06 -8.57
N SER A 103 -23.77 -0.53 -7.37
CA SER A 103 -22.85 -1.61 -7.00
C SER A 103 -23.01 -2.86 -7.87
N LYS A 104 -24.23 -3.18 -8.31
CA LYS A 104 -24.46 -4.29 -9.25
C LYS A 104 -23.85 -4.00 -10.62
N MET A 105 -24.05 -2.79 -11.13
CA MET A 105 -23.50 -2.38 -12.43
C MET A 105 -21.97 -2.35 -12.41
N ILE A 106 -21.36 -1.83 -11.34
CA ILE A 106 -19.90 -1.84 -11.15
C ILE A 106 -19.35 -3.27 -11.23
N LYS A 107 -19.98 -4.22 -10.51
CA LYS A 107 -19.58 -5.64 -10.54
C LYS A 107 -19.74 -6.28 -11.92
N ALA A 108 -20.85 -6.01 -12.60
CA ALA A 108 -21.11 -6.56 -13.93
C ALA A 108 -20.08 -6.04 -14.96
N VAL A 109 -19.82 -4.73 -14.96
CA VAL A 109 -18.81 -4.09 -15.82
C VAL A 109 -17.42 -4.62 -15.49
N SER A 110 -17.07 -4.71 -14.21
CA SER A 110 -15.79 -5.27 -13.75
C SER A 110 -15.57 -6.68 -14.29
N GLY A 111 -16.58 -7.54 -14.25
CA GLY A 111 -16.50 -8.91 -14.79
C GLY A 111 -16.25 -8.99 -16.29
N ILE A 112 -16.67 -7.98 -17.06
CA ILE A 112 -16.43 -7.93 -18.51
C ILE A 112 -15.01 -7.48 -18.81
N ILE A 113 -14.55 -6.41 -18.14
CA ILE A 113 -13.30 -5.73 -18.51
C ILE A 113 -12.06 -6.29 -17.79
N SER A 114 -12.22 -7.03 -16.69
CA SER A 114 -11.13 -7.50 -15.83
C SER A 114 -10.05 -8.31 -16.57
N SER A 115 -10.40 -8.99 -17.66
CA SER A 115 -9.43 -9.73 -18.49
C SER A 115 -8.33 -8.85 -19.11
N GLN A 116 -8.54 -7.53 -19.19
CA GLN A 116 -7.57 -6.55 -19.69
C GLN A 116 -6.86 -5.81 -18.56
N PHE A 117 -7.02 -6.28 -17.33
CA PHE A 117 -6.31 -5.80 -16.16
C PHE A 117 -5.49 -6.95 -15.59
N GLN A 118 -4.25 -6.66 -15.23
CA GLN A 118 -3.41 -7.61 -14.52
C GLN A 118 -2.97 -7.00 -13.19
N ALA A 119 -2.70 -7.86 -12.22
CA ALA A 119 -1.96 -7.43 -11.03
C ALA A 119 -0.72 -6.68 -11.50
N ARG A 120 -0.46 -5.52 -10.90
CA ARG A 120 0.69 -4.72 -11.28
C ARG A 120 1.97 -5.50 -10.93
N GLU A 121 2.59 -6.12 -11.93
CA GLU A 121 3.88 -6.79 -11.77
C GLU A 121 5.00 -5.77 -11.76
N GLY A 122 5.75 -5.73 -10.66
CA GLY A 122 6.89 -4.84 -10.48
C GLY A 122 6.55 -3.45 -9.95
N MET A 123 7.54 -2.86 -9.29
CA MET A 123 7.60 -1.44 -8.90
C MET A 123 7.44 -0.57 -10.14
N ASN A 124 6.34 0.18 -10.27
CA ASN A 124 6.30 1.26 -11.23
C ASN A 124 7.25 2.37 -10.70
N PRO A 125 8.33 2.75 -11.42
CA PRO A 125 9.38 3.64 -10.92
C PRO A 125 9.03 5.12 -11.01
N THR A 126 7.79 5.48 -11.32
CA THR A 126 7.34 6.86 -11.14
C THR A 126 7.22 7.14 -9.65
N SER A 127 8.13 7.98 -9.14
CA SER A 127 8.15 8.49 -7.76
C SER A 127 6.77 8.90 -7.25
N GLN A 128 5.88 9.38 -8.13
CA GLN A 128 4.53 9.78 -7.76
C GLN A 128 3.70 8.66 -7.10
N THR A 129 3.79 7.41 -7.58
CA THR A 129 3.02 6.29 -7.00
C THR A 129 3.51 5.92 -5.61
N TRP A 130 4.83 5.93 -5.39
CA TRP A 130 5.40 5.64 -4.07
C TRP A 130 5.25 6.80 -3.08
N VAL A 131 5.28 8.04 -3.57
CA VAL A 131 4.95 9.24 -2.78
C VAL A 131 3.52 9.15 -2.27
N ASP A 132 2.56 8.92 -3.15
CA ASP A 132 1.15 8.84 -2.78
C ASP A 132 0.88 7.59 -1.91
N ASN A 133 1.62 6.48 -2.11
CA ASN A 133 1.55 5.30 -1.24
C ASN A 133 2.10 5.58 0.17
N LEU A 134 3.24 6.27 0.30
CA LEU A 134 3.81 6.59 1.62
C LEU A 134 2.88 7.53 2.39
N GLU A 135 2.35 8.57 1.75
CA GLU A 135 1.41 9.50 2.39
C GLU A 135 0.13 8.81 2.86
N ASN A 136 -0.40 7.88 2.05
CA ASN A 136 -1.52 7.03 2.45
C ASN A 136 -1.18 6.15 3.66
N ILE A 137 -0.02 5.48 3.63
CA ILE A 137 0.45 4.63 4.73
C ILE A 137 0.59 5.45 6.02
N LEU A 138 1.21 6.63 5.96
CA LEU A 138 1.35 7.54 7.09
C LEU A 138 -0.01 8.03 7.62
N THR A 139 -0.97 8.28 6.72
CA THR A 139 -2.32 8.69 7.13
C THR A 139 -3.07 7.55 7.82
N GLN A 140 -3.00 6.33 7.28
CA GLN A 140 -3.66 5.13 7.84
C GLN A 140 -3.08 4.74 9.20
N SER A 141 -1.77 4.93 9.41
CA SER A 141 -1.12 4.56 10.67
C SER A 141 -1.66 5.32 11.89
N LYS A 142 -2.29 6.50 11.69
CA LYS A 142 -2.94 7.25 12.77
C LYS A 142 -4.13 6.51 13.38
N THR A 143 -4.83 5.70 12.59
CA THR A 143 -5.99 4.92 13.04
C THR A 143 -5.66 3.46 13.32
N GLU A 144 -4.60 2.93 12.71
CA GLU A 144 -4.26 1.50 12.73
C GLU A 144 -2.85 1.25 13.30
N SER A 145 -2.49 1.90 14.41
CA SER A 145 -1.12 1.91 14.95
C SER A 145 -0.48 0.54 15.25
N VAL A 146 -1.29 -0.54 15.31
CA VAL A 146 -0.79 -1.91 15.46
C VAL A 146 -0.03 -2.37 14.22
N CYS A 147 -0.43 -1.94 13.03
CA CYS A 147 0.10 -2.45 11.75
C CYS A 147 1.32 -1.68 11.24
N TYR A 148 1.71 -0.61 11.94
CA TYR A 148 2.77 0.30 11.50
C TYR A 148 3.80 0.54 12.62
N ASP A 149 5.06 0.65 12.24
CA ASP A 149 6.14 1.13 13.10
C ASP A 149 7.08 2.03 12.29
N PHE A 150 7.56 3.10 12.91
CA PHE A 150 8.43 4.09 12.26
C PHE A 150 9.81 4.03 12.89
N LYS A 151 10.84 4.23 12.06
CA LYS A 151 12.22 4.34 12.50
C LYS A 151 12.92 5.40 11.68
N ILE A 152 13.75 6.20 12.33
CA ILE A 152 14.46 7.29 11.67
C ILE A 152 15.57 6.80 10.74
N GLY A 153 16.25 5.72 11.11
CA GLY A 153 17.40 5.14 10.40
C GLY A 153 18.01 3.97 11.17
N LEU A 154 19.10 3.40 10.65
CA LEU A 154 19.81 2.26 11.28
C LEU A 154 21.15 2.65 11.91
N HIS A 155 21.55 3.91 11.85
CA HIS A 155 22.66 4.44 12.63
C HIS A 155 22.17 5.28 13.81
N PRO A 156 22.78 5.14 15.00
CA PRO A 156 22.48 6.03 16.13
C PRO A 156 22.70 7.49 15.74
N LEU A 157 21.80 8.40 16.13
CA LEU A 157 22.01 9.84 15.90
C LEU A 157 23.16 10.39 16.76
N LEU A 158 23.35 9.85 17.96
CA LEU A 158 24.39 10.27 18.89
C LEU A 158 25.30 9.10 19.26
N GLY A 159 26.58 9.39 19.48
CA GLY A 159 27.55 8.41 19.95
C GLY A 159 28.05 7.48 18.83
N ASP A 160 27.89 6.18 19.03
CA ASP A 160 28.44 5.14 18.15
C ASP A 160 27.87 5.27 16.72
N LYS A 161 28.77 5.24 15.74
CA LYS A 161 28.45 5.35 14.31
C LYS A 161 28.25 3.98 13.66
N THR A 162 28.34 2.88 14.42
CA THR A 162 28.16 1.53 13.89
C THR A 162 26.73 1.31 13.37
N PHE A 163 26.62 0.43 12.37
CA PHE A 163 25.33 -0.04 11.87
C PHE A 163 24.61 -0.83 12.97
N ASN A 164 23.42 -0.40 13.35
CA ASN A 164 22.70 -0.94 14.50
C ASN A 164 22.01 -2.26 14.17
N LYS A 165 22.78 -3.36 14.18
CA LYS A 165 22.26 -4.72 13.98
C LYS A 165 21.11 -5.05 14.95
N LYS A 166 21.21 -4.61 16.21
CA LYS A 166 20.18 -4.85 17.23
C LYS A 166 18.84 -4.21 16.85
N LEU A 167 18.87 -3.08 16.16
CA LEU A 167 17.66 -2.44 15.67
C LEU A 167 17.04 -3.22 14.51
N VAL A 168 17.85 -3.78 13.61
CA VAL A 168 17.34 -4.71 12.58
C VAL A 168 16.68 -5.91 13.24
N SER A 169 17.30 -6.49 14.27
CA SER A 169 16.68 -7.59 15.01
C SER A 169 15.36 -7.22 15.68
N LYS A 170 15.28 -6.00 16.22
CA LYS A 170 14.02 -5.46 16.75
C LYS A 170 12.98 -5.30 15.65
N ILE A 171 13.34 -4.78 14.48
CA ILE A 171 12.45 -4.63 13.32
C ILE A 171 11.92 -5.99 12.87
N THR A 172 12.79 -6.99 12.70
CA THR A 172 12.40 -8.35 12.32
C THR A 172 11.43 -8.94 13.33
N LYS A 173 11.74 -8.86 14.63
CA LYS A 173 10.84 -9.31 15.70
C LYS A 173 9.51 -8.55 15.70
N THR A 174 9.52 -7.25 15.39
CA THR A 174 8.31 -6.44 15.31
C THR A 174 7.44 -6.85 14.12
N LEU A 175 8.02 -7.08 12.95
CA LEU A 175 7.31 -7.55 11.76
C LEU A 175 6.62 -8.90 12.02
N THR A 176 7.33 -9.89 12.57
CA THR A 176 6.73 -11.20 12.87
C THR A 176 5.62 -11.08 13.90
N ALA A 177 5.80 -10.26 14.94
CA ALA A 177 4.76 -10.01 15.95
C ALA A 177 3.51 -9.31 15.39
N MET A 178 3.68 -8.36 14.46
CA MET A 178 2.58 -7.72 13.74
C MET A 178 1.76 -8.73 12.94
N ALA A 179 2.43 -9.54 12.11
CA ALA A 179 1.78 -10.59 11.31
C ALA A 179 1.03 -11.61 12.18
N ASN A 180 1.56 -11.90 13.37
CA ASN A 180 0.89 -12.78 14.34
C ASN A 180 -0.40 -12.18 14.93
N SER A 181 -0.50 -10.86 14.98
CA SER A 181 -1.55 -10.15 15.72
C SER A 181 -2.61 -9.53 14.83
N HIS A 182 -2.25 -9.17 13.60
CA HIS A 182 -3.14 -8.51 12.66
C HIS A 182 -3.10 -9.20 11.31
N ALA A 183 -4.28 -9.39 10.72
CA ALA A 183 -4.43 -9.95 9.39
C ALA A 183 -4.32 -8.85 8.33
N GLY A 184 -3.69 -9.15 7.19
CA GLY A 184 -3.39 -8.16 6.16
C GLY A 184 -1.94 -7.67 6.20
N GLU A 185 -1.73 -6.47 5.68
CA GLU A 185 -0.40 -5.90 5.45
C GLU A 185 0.11 -5.16 6.69
N ASN A 186 1.36 -5.44 7.06
CA ASN A 186 2.03 -4.83 8.19
C ASN A 186 3.35 -4.21 7.74
N PHE A 187 3.67 -3.04 8.27
CA PHE A 187 4.74 -2.20 7.77
C PHE A 187 5.68 -1.72 8.87
N VAL A 188 6.98 -1.73 8.57
CA VAL A 188 7.97 -0.93 9.28
C VAL A 188 8.65 0.00 8.28
N ILE A 189 8.71 1.29 8.58
CA ILE A 189 9.23 2.31 7.64
C ILE A 189 10.48 2.96 8.22
N LEU A 190 11.56 2.95 7.45
CA LEU A 190 12.78 3.70 7.75
C LEU A 190 12.77 5.06 7.05
N GLY A 191 13.33 6.06 7.73
CA GLY A 191 13.40 7.44 7.23
C GLY A 191 12.24 8.31 7.71
N VAL A 192 11.55 7.89 8.79
CA VAL A 192 10.49 8.67 9.46
C VAL A 192 10.85 8.77 10.94
N ALA A 193 10.95 9.99 11.45
CA ALA A 193 11.29 10.23 12.85
C ALA A 193 10.06 10.04 13.76
N ASP A 194 10.30 9.46 14.95
CA ASP A 194 9.28 9.29 15.98
C ASP A 194 8.81 10.64 16.56
N SER A 195 9.68 11.65 16.53
CA SER A 195 9.41 12.99 17.04
C SER A 195 10.09 14.07 16.21
N GLN A 196 9.53 15.28 16.26
CA GLN A 196 10.15 16.48 15.71
C GLN A 196 11.56 16.72 16.29
N GLN A 197 11.78 16.39 17.56
CA GLN A 197 13.07 16.54 18.21
C GLN A 197 14.13 15.62 17.57
N ASP A 198 13.77 14.38 17.26
CA ASP A 198 14.68 13.44 16.63
C ASP A 198 14.93 13.79 15.16
N ALA A 199 13.92 14.34 14.47
CA ALA A 199 14.10 14.92 13.13
C ALA A 199 15.11 16.08 13.13
N ASN A 200 15.05 16.96 14.14
CA ASN A 200 16.02 18.05 14.31
C ASN A 200 17.44 17.51 14.58
N LYS A 201 17.60 16.50 15.45
CA LYS A 201 18.90 15.84 15.66
C LYS A 201 19.45 15.22 14.38
N HIS A 202 18.59 14.59 13.58
CA HIS A 202 18.97 14.05 12.27
C HIS A 202 19.45 15.16 11.33
N LYS A 203 18.70 16.27 11.25
CA LYS A 203 19.08 17.46 10.48
C LYS A 203 20.43 18.03 10.93
N GLU A 204 20.66 18.19 12.23
CA GLU A 204 21.94 18.68 12.76
C GLU A 204 23.11 17.76 12.44
N LYS A 205 22.90 16.44 12.50
CA LYS A 205 23.94 15.46 12.21
C LYS A 205 24.34 15.43 10.75
N PHE A 206 23.35 15.41 9.86
CA PHE A 206 23.55 15.16 8.44
C PHE A 206 23.47 16.41 7.56
N GLN A 207 23.13 17.56 8.15
CA GLN A 207 22.94 18.84 7.47
C GLN A 207 21.93 18.75 6.32
N GLU A 208 20.88 17.96 6.52
CA GLU A 208 19.82 17.73 5.52
C GLU A 208 18.44 17.99 6.14
N GLU A 209 17.65 18.87 5.51
CA GLU A 209 16.30 19.22 5.96
C GLU A 209 15.35 18.03 5.89
N PHE A 210 14.46 17.84 6.87
CA PHE A 210 13.40 16.83 6.78
C PHE A 210 12.12 17.44 6.17
N ARG A 211 11.28 16.60 5.59
CA ARG A 211 9.96 16.99 5.08
C ARG A 211 8.89 16.74 6.14
N ILE A 212 7.85 17.57 6.15
CA ILE A 212 6.69 17.40 7.03
C ILE A 212 5.51 16.93 6.19
N HIS A 213 4.86 15.85 6.63
CA HIS A 213 3.58 15.39 6.09
C HIS A 213 2.62 15.11 7.24
N GLY A 214 1.63 15.97 7.45
CA GLY A 214 0.80 15.94 8.65
C GLY A 214 1.66 16.12 9.91
N ASP A 215 1.64 15.14 10.81
CA ASP A 215 2.42 15.13 12.05
C ASP A 215 3.75 14.36 11.90
N PHE A 216 4.02 13.81 10.72
CA PHE A 216 5.20 12.98 10.47
C PHE A 216 6.37 13.80 9.94
N CYS A 217 7.56 13.53 10.48
CA CYS A 217 8.81 14.10 10.02
C CYS A 217 9.57 13.06 9.18
N ILE A 218 9.67 13.30 7.88
CA ILE A 218 10.31 12.40 6.91
C ILE A 218 11.75 12.86 6.69
N THR A 219 12.69 12.15 7.32
CA THR A 219 14.12 12.45 7.29
C THR A 219 14.82 11.79 6.11
N GLY A 220 14.33 10.61 5.69
CA GLY A 220 15.04 9.70 4.80
C GLY A 220 16.23 8.99 5.45
N ILE A 221 16.78 8.00 4.74
CA ILE A 221 18.00 7.25 5.10
C ILE A 221 19.18 7.56 4.17
N GLY A 222 18.97 8.39 3.15
CA GLY A 222 19.97 8.66 2.11
C GLY A 222 21.26 9.29 2.68
N ALA A 223 21.13 10.16 3.68
CA ALA A 223 22.27 10.79 4.32
C ALA A 223 23.13 9.80 5.12
N GLU A 224 22.51 8.92 5.92
CA GLU A 224 23.25 7.89 6.66
C GLU A 224 23.91 6.87 5.73
N ALA A 225 23.23 6.48 4.64
CA ALA A 225 23.78 5.58 3.64
C ALA A 225 25.05 6.16 2.99
N LYS A 226 25.00 7.42 2.54
CA LYS A 226 26.17 8.12 1.98
C LYS A 226 27.30 8.27 2.99
N THR A 227 26.96 8.57 4.24
CA THR A 227 27.95 8.83 5.30
C THR A 227 28.67 7.57 5.75
N TYR A 228 27.97 6.44 5.84
CA TYR A 228 28.49 5.23 6.50
C TYR A 228 28.69 4.02 5.59
N HIS A 229 28.06 3.99 4.40
CA HIS A 229 28.09 2.84 3.50
C HIS A 229 28.49 3.19 2.08
N LYS A 230 29.00 4.40 1.80
CA LYS A 230 29.32 4.94 0.46
C LYS A 230 28.07 5.36 -0.33
N ASP A 231 27.09 4.49 -0.48
CA ASP A 231 25.87 4.73 -1.26
C ASP A 231 24.68 3.89 -0.74
N ILE A 232 23.51 4.08 -1.36
CA ILE A 232 22.27 3.39 -1.00
C ILE A 232 22.32 1.88 -1.31
N ASP A 233 23.06 1.48 -2.34
CA ASP A 233 23.16 0.08 -2.76
C ASP A 233 23.97 -0.73 -1.75
N ALA A 234 25.09 -0.18 -1.28
CA ALA A 234 25.89 -0.78 -0.23
C ALA A 234 25.14 -0.82 1.11
N TYR A 235 24.32 0.20 1.41
CA TYR A 235 23.42 0.17 2.57
C TYR A 235 22.40 -0.98 2.45
N GLN A 236 21.79 -1.17 1.27
CA GLN A 236 20.86 -2.26 1.00
C GLN A 236 21.54 -3.63 1.16
N GLN A 237 22.75 -3.80 0.63
CA GLN A 237 23.53 -5.04 0.82
C GLN A 237 23.81 -5.30 2.29
N LYS A 238 24.15 -4.26 3.07
CA LYS A 238 24.41 -4.42 4.50
C LYS A 238 23.15 -4.83 5.25
N LEU A 239 22.01 -4.21 4.94
CA LEU A 239 20.72 -4.58 5.53
C LEU A 239 20.37 -6.04 5.23
N GLN A 240 20.52 -6.47 3.96
CA GLN A 240 20.27 -7.85 3.55
C GLN A 240 21.11 -8.84 4.36
N GLN A 241 22.43 -8.62 4.45
CA GLN A 241 23.33 -9.48 5.22
C GLN A 241 22.88 -9.64 6.69
N VAL A 242 22.40 -8.56 7.31
CA VAL A 242 21.95 -8.62 8.71
C VAL A 242 20.63 -9.37 8.83
N ILE A 243 19.70 -9.23 7.89
CA ILE A 243 18.45 -10.01 7.87
C ILE A 243 18.73 -11.50 7.65
N ASP A 244 19.71 -11.85 6.82
CA ASP A 244 20.11 -13.24 6.60
C ASP A 244 20.64 -13.91 7.90
N GLU A 245 21.20 -13.12 8.82
CA GLU A 245 21.66 -13.56 10.14
C GLU A 245 20.52 -13.68 11.18
N GLU A 246 19.29 -13.25 10.88
CA GLU A 246 18.19 -13.20 11.86
C GLU A 246 17.65 -14.59 12.24
N PRO A 247 17.20 -14.80 13.50
CA PRO A 247 16.75 -16.09 14.01
C PRO A 247 15.28 -16.38 13.64
N ILE A 248 14.99 -16.34 12.34
CA ILE A 248 13.69 -16.67 11.74
C ILE A 248 13.91 -17.74 10.65
N ASP A 249 12.85 -18.46 10.28
CA ASP A 249 12.97 -19.50 9.26
C ASP A 249 13.26 -18.91 7.86
N GLU A 250 13.85 -19.72 6.99
CA GLU A 250 14.27 -19.30 5.65
C GLU A 250 13.12 -18.85 4.75
N SER A 251 11.90 -19.34 4.97
CA SER A 251 10.73 -18.89 4.20
C SER A 251 10.31 -17.48 4.61
N THR A 252 10.34 -17.19 5.91
CA THR A 252 10.09 -15.85 6.47
C THR A 252 11.18 -14.86 6.04
N LYS A 253 12.46 -15.25 6.04
CA LYS A 253 13.55 -14.38 5.53
C LYS A 253 13.30 -13.98 4.08
N ARG A 254 13.01 -14.96 3.21
CA ARG A 254 12.67 -14.69 1.80
C ARG A 254 11.45 -13.80 1.65
N LEU A 255 10.42 -14.02 2.48
CA LEU A 255 9.20 -13.20 2.47
C LEU A 255 9.51 -11.74 2.81
N ILE A 256 10.26 -11.49 3.88
CA ILE A 256 10.65 -10.13 4.30
C ILE A 256 11.51 -9.49 3.21
N LEU A 257 12.61 -10.14 2.79
CA LEU A 257 13.55 -9.59 1.81
C LEU A 257 12.88 -9.25 0.48
N ARG A 258 11.98 -10.12 -0.02
CA ARG A 258 11.23 -9.88 -1.26
C ARG A 258 10.33 -8.64 -1.18
N ASN A 259 9.87 -8.31 0.03
CA ASN A 259 8.90 -7.25 0.27
C ASN A 259 9.55 -5.98 0.85
N ILE A 260 10.87 -5.93 0.96
CA ILE A 260 11.58 -4.68 1.27
C ILE A 260 11.62 -3.83 0.01
N VAL A 261 11.21 -2.57 0.15
CA VAL A 261 11.15 -1.61 -0.94
C VAL A 261 11.98 -0.39 -0.59
N PHE A 262 12.97 -0.11 -1.44
CA PHE A 262 13.71 1.15 -1.44
C PHE A 262 13.13 2.07 -2.50
N PHE A 263 12.81 3.30 -2.15
CA PHE A 263 12.28 4.27 -3.11
C PHE A 263 12.60 5.71 -2.70
N LYS A 264 12.41 6.63 -3.64
CA LYS A 264 12.53 8.07 -3.41
C LYS A 264 11.19 8.72 -3.11
N TYR A 265 11.09 9.33 -1.93
CA TYR A 265 10.07 10.31 -1.58
C TYR A 265 10.65 11.72 -1.78
N TYR A 266 10.39 12.32 -2.94
CA TYR A 266 11.12 13.52 -3.39
C TYR A 266 12.64 13.28 -3.38
N GLU A 267 13.42 14.07 -2.63
CA GLU A 267 14.86 13.88 -2.45
C GLU A 267 15.23 12.83 -1.39
N LYS A 268 14.25 12.28 -0.66
CA LYS A 268 14.46 11.39 0.48
C LYS A 268 14.44 9.93 0.07
N ASP A 269 15.50 9.18 0.37
CA ASP A 269 15.51 7.72 0.25
C ASP A 269 14.77 7.12 1.46
N ILE A 270 13.75 6.29 1.19
CA ILE A 270 12.87 5.65 2.20
C ILE A 270 12.95 4.14 2.01
N VAL A 271 12.83 3.40 3.12
CA VAL A 271 12.74 1.93 3.10
C VAL A 271 11.43 1.51 3.75
N ILE A 272 10.64 0.71 3.05
CA ILE A 272 9.49 0.03 3.62
C ILE A 272 9.81 -1.44 3.75
N PHE A 273 9.65 -1.98 4.95
CA PHE A 273 9.55 -3.40 5.21
C PHE A 273 8.07 -3.76 5.23
N LYS A 274 7.69 -4.77 4.46
CA LYS A 274 6.31 -5.26 4.43
C LYS A 274 6.27 -6.74 4.75
N ILE A 275 5.35 -7.12 5.64
CA ILE A 275 5.03 -8.52 5.90
C ILE A 275 3.51 -8.70 5.90
N ILE A 276 3.07 -9.82 5.35
CA ILE A 276 1.66 -10.19 5.32
C ILE A 276 1.50 -11.43 6.20
N ARG A 277 0.43 -11.47 6.98
CA ARG A 277 0.07 -12.65 7.77
C ARG A 277 -0.09 -13.87 6.86
N ASP A 278 0.58 -14.96 7.20
CA ASP A 278 0.45 -16.26 6.53
C ASP A 278 -0.56 -17.16 7.26
N LYS A 279 -0.76 -18.39 6.77
CA LYS A 279 -1.67 -19.40 7.33
C LYS A 279 -1.22 -19.95 8.69
N THR A 280 0.04 -19.72 9.06
CA THR A 280 0.63 -20.18 10.32
C THR A 280 1.31 -19.02 11.04
N PRO A 281 1.30 -19.00 12.39
CA PRO A 281 2.09 -18.05 13.16
C PRO A 281 3.58 -18.11 12.81
N ILE A 282 4.22 -16.95 12.82
CA ILE A 282 5.64 -16.80 12.55
C ILE A 282 6.40 -16.78 13.88
N LYS A 283 7.42 -17.63 14.00
CA LYS A 283 8.30 -17.67 15.17
C LYS A 283 9.51 -16.79 14.97
N TYR A 284 9.89 -16.07 16.02
CA TYR A 284 11.17 -15.37 16.13
C TYR A 284 11.96 -16.01 17.26
N ASP A 285 13.17 -16.49 16.98
CA ASP A 285 14.02 -17.22 17.93
C ASP A 285 13.28 -18.38 18.60
N GLY A 286 12.57 -19.16 17.78
CA GLY A 286 11.79 -20.32 18.22
C GLY A 286 10.49 -20.02 18.99
N LYS A 287 10.15 -18.75 19.21
CA LYS A 287 9.00 -18.33 20.01
C LYS A 287 8.03 -17.46 19.23
N ILE A 288 6.74 -17.53 19.59
CA ILE A 288 5.70 -16.67 19.02
C ILE A 288 5.61 -15.40 19.85
N TYR A 289 5.77 -14.25 19.20
CA TYR A 289 5.52 -12.94 19.79
C TYR A 289 4.28 -12.32 19.15
N ILE A 290 3.58 -11.48 19.90
CA ILE A 290 2.43 -10.70 19.44
C ILE A 290 2.65 -9.22 19.71
N ARG A 291 1.84 -8.39 19.08
CA ARG A 291 1.83 -6.94 19.22
C ARG A 291 0.54 -6.53 19.93
N LYS A 292 0.70 -5.73 20.99
CA LYS A 292 -0.39 -5.12 21.75
C LYS A 292 -0.28 -3.61 21.55
N LEU A 293 -1.30 -3.01 20.93
CA LEU A 293 -1.26 -1.61 20.50
C LEU A 293 0.00 -1.34 19.64
N ALA A 294 0.78 -0.32 19.95
CA ALA A 294 1.99 0.04 19.20
C ALA A 294 3.26 -0.72 19.64
N ASN A 295 3.16 -1.69 20.55
CA ASN A 295 4.33 -2.35 21.13
C ASN A 295 4.29 -3.88 20.95
N THR A 296 5.43 -4.46 20.59
CA THR A 296 5.63 -5.92 20.68
C THR A 296 5.64 -6.32 22.15
N ASP A 297 4.84 -7.32 22.51
CA ASP A 297 4.85 -7.88 23.86
C ASP A 297 6.25 -8.45 24.16
N PRO A 298 6.90 -8.05 25.27
CA PRO A 298 8.19 -8.61 25.64
C PRO A 298 8.12 -10.12 25.91
N SER A 299 6.96 -10.61 26.36
CA SER A 299 6.74 -12.01 26.65
C SER A 299 6.23 -12.75 25.41
N PRO A 300 6.78 -13.94 25.12
CA PRO A 300 6.23 -14.80 24.08
C PRO A 300 4.86 -15.35 24.51
N ILE A 301 4.12 -15.91 23.55
CA ILE A 301 2.94 -16.72 23.84
C ILE A 301 3.37 -18.00 24.56
N ASP A 302 2.77 -18.25 25.73
CA ASP A 302 3.07 -19.43 26.55
C ASP A 302 2.32 -20.68 26.04
N ASP A 303 1.02 -20.54 25.74
CA ASP A 303 0.20 -21.62 25.16
C ASP A 303 0.09 -21.46 23.64
N GLU A 304 1.11 -21.97 22.94
CA GLU A 304 1.15 -21.91 21.49
C GLU A 304 0.00 -22.69 20.82
N PHE A 305 -0.50 -23.77 21.44
CA PHE A 305 -1.56 -24.58 20.84
C PHE A 305 -2.88 -23.82 20.79
N THR A 306 -3.28 -23.23 21.92
CA THR A 306 -4.49 -22.40 21.99
C THR A 306 -4.37 -21.20 21.05
N PHE A 307 -3.22 -20.52 21.05
CA PHE A 307 -2.98 -19.41 20.13
C PHE A 307 -3.07 -19.83 18.66
N TYR A 308 -2.56 -21.01 18.29
CA TYR A 308 -2.63 -21.51 16.92
C TYR A 308 -4.08 -21.72 16.45
N GLN A 309 -4.95 -22.22 17.34
CA GLN A 309 -6.39 -22.35 17.05
C GLN A 309 -7.04 -20.99 16.80
N GLU A 310 -6.81 -20.03 17.70
CA GLU A 310 -7.30 -18.66 17.56
C GLU A 310 -6.78 -17.99 16.28
N PHE A 311 -5.50 -18.20 15.97
CA PHE A 311 -4.85 -17.64 14.81
C PHE A 311 -5.49 -18.14 13.51
N ILE A 312 -5.77 -19.44 13.40
CA ILE A 312 -6.43 -20.04 12.24
C ILE A 312 -7.87 -19.54 12.12
N GLU A 313 -8.61 -19.48 13.24
CA GLU A 313 -9.99 -18.99 13.25
C GLU A 313 -10.08 -17.55 12.73
N GLN A 314 -9.18 -16.68 13.19
CA GLN A 314 -9.08 -15.29 12.70
C GLN A 314 -8.74 -15.23 11.21
N THR A 315 -7.82 -16.09 10.75
CA THR A 315 -7.41 -16.14 9.33
C THR A 315 -8.58 -16.56 8.42
N ASN A 316 -9.43 -17.49 8.88
CA ASN A 316 -10.58 -17.94 8.11
C ASN A 316 -11.74 -16.92 8.09
N ARG A 317 -11.87 -16.09 9.12
CA ARG A 317 -12.90 -15.03 9.18
C ARG A 317 -12.61 -13.86 8.23
N TYR A 318 -11.34 -13.62 7.93
CA TYR A 318 -10.89 -12.57 7.01
C TYR A 318 -10.03 -13.19 5.90
N PRO A 319 -10.64 -13.88 4.91
CA PRO A 319 -9.88 -14.40 3.78
C PRO A 319 -9.41 -13.23 2.91
N TYR A 320 -8.18 -12.78 3.11
CA TYR A 320 -7.50 -11.87 2.20
C TYR A 320 -7.13 -12.67 0.95
N ASN A 321 -8.04 -12.67 -0.04
CA ASN A 321 -7.84 -13.18 -1.40
C ASN A 321 -7.83 -12.03 -2.39
#